data_AF-A0AAD3YDI9-F1
#
_entry.id   AF-A0AAD3YDI9-F1
#
_cell.length_a   1.000
_cell.length_b   1.000
_cell.length_c   1.000
_cell.angle_alpha   90.00
_cell.angle_beta   90.00
_cell.angle_gamma   90.00
#
_symmetry.space_group_name_H-M   'P 1'
#
loop_
_entity.id
_entity.type
_entity.pdbx_description
1 polymer ?
#
loop_
_entity_poly.entity_id
_entity_poly.type
_entity_poly.pdbx_seq_one_letter_code
_entity_poly.pdbx_strand_id
1 'polypeptide(L)'
;MGGNAFGTPAARLTIAEYEALSTHILSRLDAFGPVDTVPHLSSKSSHGDIDVLVGWDKAAWENAKGQGMGRVKHKPSKDSAQKGGDRNGDTSLRSALAAAAAADVTFASPRRELTIWCGTIAAHIGGTHWHRSGGEVSVAVPHSTVRDAVEAHVSSKPLLAASAKLLNEMGDTGSKELHHRTPPVTRNLLRPSPGDMECSGNEHLFSDLQPHSFVQVDLIFIPHDGVRFQRFVYGYGVTLLLLSQLMRHASSCRDFVLQGHRAILRWTPYPGCPKAEVQLTQDASALCEYLGLSYEKWEHLKPATTEDLFAWLADCAQDSRAARGLRRIAQYGLVSGTYKRRGPRNRVHMLDEFGEWLRGHGWMLEGGEKVATDTKDRQDRQGTQDMQSTQDAKDTQDEKDTKSETEKNGVGPPTSRDELEEQPLSRVHPDSPRPLPSCHTVLLRYWGKEAEYTAAVEAIRPLAEQHWAGGAKRKARADTA
;
A
#
# COMPACT_ATOMS: atom_id res chain seq x y z
N MET A 1 -5.79 -9.51 -10.96
CA MET A 1 -7.00 -9.92 -10.21
C MET A 1 -7.67 -8.68 -9.63
N GLY A 2 -8.22 -7.87 -10.53
CA GLY A 2 -9.02 -6.70 -10.21
C GLY A 2 -10.36 -6.78 -10.95
N GLY A 3 -11.32 -5.91 -10.67
CA GLY A 3 -12.60 -5.87 -11.39
C GLY A 3 -13.69 -6.86 -10.93
N ASN A 4 -13.75 -7.20 -9.63
CA ASN A 4 -14.79 -8.07 -9.07
C ASN A 4 -15.43 -7.50 -7.79
N ALA A 5 -15.42 -6.18 -7.60
CA ALA A 5 -16.03 -5.54 -6.43
C ALA A 5 -17.55 -5.76 -6.35
N PHE A 6 -18.18 -6.07 -7.49
CA PHE A 6 -19.61 -6.29 -7.64
C PHE A 6 -20.02 -7.77 -7.65
N GLY A 7 -19.09 -8.70 -7.38
CA GLY A 7 -19.32 -10.14 -7.52
C GLY A 7 -19.56 -10.60 -8.97
N THR A 8 -19.47 -9.68 -9.93
CA THR A 8 -19.63 -9.90 -11.37
C THR A 8 -18.35 -9.45 -12.07
N PRO A 9 -17.76 -10.27 -12.96
CA PRO A 9 -16.56 -9.89 -13.68
C PRO A 9 -16.77 -8.65 -14.58
N ALA A 10 -15.96 -7.63 -14.36
CA ALA A 10 -15.88 -6.47 -15.25
C ALA A 10 -15.30 -6.82 -16.63
N ALA A 11 -15.58 -5.98 -17.63
CA ALA A 11 -14.98 -6.03 -18.94
C ALA A 11 -13.53 -5.53 -18.89
N ARG A 12 -12.72 -6.01 -19.83
CA ARG A 12 -11.35 -5.54 -20.02
C ARG A 12 -11.33 -4.46 -21.10
N LEU A 13 -10.54 -3.42 -20.87
CA LEU A 13 -10.35 -2.35 -21.82
C LEU A 13 -9.15 -2.61 -22.73
N THR A 14 -9.25 -2.16 -23.97
CA THR A 14 -8.08 -1.88 -24.81
C THR A 14 -7.32 -0.66 -24.28
N ILE A 15 -6.07 -0.46 -24.71
CA ILE A 15 -5.27 0.71 -24.30
C ILE A 15 -5.98 2.02 -24.67
N ALA A 16 -6.53 2.11 -25.89
CA ALA A 16 -7.23 3.30 -26.35
C ALA A 16 -8.51 3.59 -25.54
N GLU A 17 -9.29 2.57 -25.20
CA GLU A 17 -10.46 2.74 -24.32
C GLU A 17 -10.05 3.14 -22.90
N TYR A 18 -8.98 2.57 -22.36
CA TYR A 18 -8.45 2.95 -21.05
C TYR A 18 -8.03 4.42 -21.03
N GLU A 19 -7.27 4.89 -22.02
CA GLU A 19 -6.81 6.29 -22.10
C GLU A 19 -7.99 7.26 -22.21
N ALA A 20 -8.95 6.93 -23.08
CA ALA A 20 -10.15 7.74 -23.27
C ALA A 20 -11.01 7.80 -22.00
N LEU A 21 -11.27 6.66 -21.37
CA LEU A 21 -12.07 6.60 -20.14
C LEU A 21 -11.34 7.25 -18.97
N SER A 22 -10.03 7.04 -18.82
CA SER A 22 -9.24 7.71 -17.77
C SER A 22 -9.28 9.22 -17.93
N THR A 23 -9.09 9.73 -19.15
CA THR A 23 -9.21 11.17 -19.45
C THR A 23 -10.60 11.69 -19.09
N HIS A 24 -11.66 10.95 -19.45
CA HIS A 24 -13.04 11.28 -19.09
C HIS A 24 -13.26 11.33 -17.57
N ILE A 25 -12.76 10.35 -16.81
CA ILE A 25 -12.92 10.31 -15.36
C ILE A 25 -12.15 11.47 -14.70
N LEU A 26 -10.90 11.70 -15.11
CA LEU A 26 -10.06 12.75 -14.53
C LEU A 26 -10.68 14.15 -14.73
N SER A 27 -11.27 14.43 -15.90
CA SER A 27 -11.93 15.72 -16.15
C SER A 27 -13.22 15.91 -15.37
N ARG A 28 -13.86 14.81 -14.96
CA ARG A 28 -15.12 14.78 -14.18
C ARG A 28 -14.88 14.86 -12.67
N LEU A 29 -13.66 14.63 -12.18
CA LEU A 29 -13.34 14.68 -10.75
C LEU A 29 -12.82 16.06 -10.31
N ASP A 30 -13.28 17.14 -10.96
CA ASP A 30 -12.83 18.52 -10.79
C ASP A 30 -13.06 19.11 -9.38
N ALA A 31 -13.94 18.50 -8.59
CA ALA A 31 -14.17 18.87 -7.19
C ALA A 31 -13.01 18.45 -6.25
N PHE A 32 -12.14 17.55 -6.72
CA PHE A 32 -11.02 16.98 -5.98
C PHE A 32 -9.70 17.46 -6.58
N GLY A 33 -8.60 17.34 -5.83
CA GLY A 33 -7.32 17.72 -6.40
C GLY A 33 -6.18 17.66 -5.39
N PRO A 34 -5.09 16.90 -5.65
CA PRO A 34 -4.75 16.32 -6.94
C PRO A 34 -5.52 15.02 -7.24
N VAL A 35 -5.84 14.79 -8.52
CA VAL A 35 -6.41 13.52 -9.01
C VAL A 35 -5.42 12.93 -10.01
N ASP A 36 -5.15 11.62 -9.90
CA ASP A 36 -4.18 10.95 -10.77
C ASP A 36 -4.59 9.49 -11.00
N THR A 37 -3.95 8.85 -11.98
CA THR A 37 -4.07 7.41 -12.23
C THR A 37 -2.76 6.72 -11.90
N VAL A 38 -2.84 5.48 -11.41
CA VAL A 38 -1.64 4.67 -11.21
C VAL A 38 -1.02 4.35 -12.58
N PRO A 39 0.31 4.52 -12.77
CA PRO A 39 1.02 4.21 -14.01
C PRO A 39 0.57 2.91 -14.69
N HIS A 40 0.49 2.97 -16.02
CA HIS A 40 0.09 1.84 -16.85
C HIS A 40 1.15 0.73 -16.78
N LEU A 41 0.72 -0.48 -16.43
CA LEU A 41 1.53 -1.66 -16.73
C LEU A 41 1.27 -2.02 -18.19
N SER A 42 2.32 -2.08 -18.99
CA SER A 42 2.27 -2.35 -20.44
C SER A 42 1.54 -3.66 -20.78
N SER A 43 1.35 -4.54 -19.79
CA SER A 43 0.70 -5.85 -19.91
C SER A 43 -0.59 -6.02 -19.08
N LYS A 44 -1.34 -4.93 -18.78
CA LYS A 44 -2.67 -5.03 -18.13
C LYS A 44 -3.77 -5.70 -18.98
N SER A 45 -3.42 -6.52 -19.99
CA SER A 45 -4.35 -7.43 -20.65
C SER A 45 -5.07 -8.39 -19.68
N SER A 46 -4.61 -8.46 -18.42
CA SER A 46 -5.13 -9.29 -17.32
C SER A 46 -5.96 -8.57 -16.24
N HIS A 47 -6.08 -7.23 -16.27
CA HIS A 47 -6.82 -6.44 -15.26
C HIS A 47 -8.07 -5.79 -15.88
N GLY A 48 -9.16 -5.74 -15.11
CA GLY A 48 -10.49 -5.27 -15.57
C GLY A 48 -10.92 -3.94 -14.97
N ASP A 49 -10.03 -3.28 -14.25
CA ASP A 49 -10.29 -2.08 -13.45
C ASP A 49 -9.33 -0.93 -13.74
N ILE A 50 -9.80 0.29 -13.48
CA ILE A 50 -9.02 1.53 -13.50
C ILE A 50 -8.88 2.03 -12.06
N ASP A 51 -7.65 2.07 -11.56
CA ASP A 51 -7.34 2.68 -10.26
C ASP A 51 -7.12 4.20 -10.42
N VAL A 52 -7.97 4.99 -9.77
CA VAL A 52 -7.89 6.46 -9.75
C VAL A 52 -7.60 6.92 -8.33
N LEU A 53 -6.49 7.62 -8.15
CA LEU A 53 -6.11 8.25 -6.89
C LEU A 53 -6.80 9.61 -6.79
N VAL A 54 -7.63 9.78 -5.76
CA VAL A 54 -8.42 11.00 -5.56
C VAL A 54 -7.96 11.70 -4.29
N GLY A 55 -7.21 12.79 -4.46
CA GLY A 55 -6.83 13.67 -3.37
C GLY A 55 -8.06 14.36 -2.79
N TRP A 56 -8.32 14.12 -1.51
CA TRP A 56 -9.42 14.72 -0.77
C TRP A 56 -9.00 15.15 0.65
N ASP A 57 -9.17 16.43 0.97
CA ASP A 57 -8.80 17.06 2.24
C ASP A 57 -9.54 16.47 3.44
N LYS A 58 -10.76 15.95 3.20
CA LYS A 58 -11.59 15.27 4.18
C LYS A 58 -11.34 13.77 4.26
N ALA A 59 -10.41 13.23 3.46
CA ALA A 59 -10.00 11.83 3.58
C ALA A 59 -9.20 11.65 4.87
N ALA A 60 -9.84 11.05 5.88
CA ALA A 60 -9.11 10.48 7.00
C ALA A 60 -8.40 9.20 6.56
N TRP A 61 -7.17 9.00 7.03
CA TRP A 61 -6.37 7.83 6.66
C TRP A 61 -6.79 6.55 7.41
N GLU A 62 -7.45 6.70 8.57
CA GLU A 62 -7.99 5.53 9.25
C GLU A 62 -8.90 4.78 8.29
N ASN A 63 -8.62 3.48 8.10
CA ASN A 63 -9.44 2.56 7.30
C ASN A 63 -10.89 2.81 7.65
N ALA A 64 -11.57 3.66 6.88
CA ALA A 64 -12.84 4.18 7.28
C ALA A 64 -13.76 2.97 7.40
N LYS A 65 -14.10 2.58 8.62
CA LYS A 65 -14.94 1.41 8.82
C LYS A 65 -16.25 1.73 8.12
N GLY A 66 -16.69 0.84 7.25
CA GLY A 66 -17.93 1.07 6.53
C GLY A 66 -17.94 0.40 5.19
N GLN A 67 -19.03 -0.31 4.95
CA GLN A 67 -19.40 -0.78 3.63
C GLN A 67 -20.65 -0.05 3.20
N GLY A 68 -20.71 0.27 1.91
CA GLY A 68 -21.87 0.89 1.29
C GLY A 68 -22.02 0.37 -0.12
N MET A 69 -23.24 0.34 -0.60
CA MET A 69 -23.52 -0.01 -1.99
C MET A 69 -24.78 0.70 -2.42
N GLY A 70 -24.87 1.01 -3.70
CA GLY A 70 -26.02 1.71 -4.24
C GLY A 70 -26.09 1.66 -5.75
N ARG A 71 -27.29 1.90 -6.26
CA ARG A 71 -27.57 2.09 -7.68
C ARG A 71 -27.76 3.57 -7.98
N VAL A 72 -27.15 4.03 -9.06
CA VAL A 72 -27.32 5.38 -9.59
C VAL A 72 -28.64 5.46 -10.35
N LYS A 73 -29.52 6.37 -9.94
CA LYS A 73 -30.77 6.64 -10.65
C LYS A 73 -30.51 7.67 -11.74
N HIS A 74 -30.20 7.20 -12.94
CA HIS A 74 -30.23 8.05 -14.13
C HIS A 74 -31.68 8.38 -14.43
N LYS A 75 -32.10 9.64 -14.26
CA LYS A 75 -33.40 10.08 -14.76
C LYS A 75 -33.28 10.03 -16.29
N PRO A 76 -34.05 9.17 -17.00
CA PRO A 76 -34.08 9.23 -18.45
C PRO A 76 -34.53 10.65 -18.79
N SER A 77 -33.65 11.42 -19.41
CA SER A 77 -33.94 12.76 -19.88
C SER A 77 -35.06 12.65 -20.91
N LYS A 78 -36.32 12.78 -20.47
CA LYS A 78 -37.49 12.73 -21.37
C LYS A 78 -37.52 13.95 -22.32
N ASP A 79 -36.73 14.99 -22.04
CA ASP A 79 -36.73 16.24 -22.79
C ASP A 79 -35.54 16.40 -23.76
N SER A 80 -34.65 15.42 -23.88
CA SER A 80 -33.49 15.52 -24.79
C SER A 80 -33.86 15.37 -26.27
N ALA A 81 -35.10 15.01 -26.60
CA ALA A 81 -35.52 14.76 -27.97
C ALA A 81 -35.74 16.03 -28.82
N GLN A 82 -35.78 17.25 -28.26
CA GLN A 82 -36.41 18.34 -29.03
C GLN A 82 -35.78 19.73 -29.13
N LYS A 83 -34.62 20.04 -28.53
CA LYS A 83 -33.91 21.29 -28.88
C LYS A 83 -32.39 21.09 -28.85
N GLY A 84 -31.75 21.25 -30.00
CA GLY A 84 -30.29 21.23 -30.18
C GLY A 84 -29.58 22.45 -29.57
N GLY A 85 -29.94 22.84 -28.35
CA GLY A 85 -29.21 23.82 -27.55
C GLY A 85 -28.15 23.11 -26.72
N ASP A 86 -26.95 23.68 -26.68
CA ASP A 86 -25.75 23.22 -25.97
C ASP A 86 -26.05 22.28 -24.79
N ARG A 87 -25.90 20.97 -25.03
CA ARG A 87 -25.94 19.94 -23.97
C ARG A 87 -24.71 19.98 -23.05
N ASN A 88 -23.85 20.98 -23.19
CA ASN A 88 -22.70 21.22 -22.32
C ASN A 88 -23.07 22.02 -21.06
N GLY A 89 -24.23 21.73 -20.48
CA GLY A 89 -24.47 22.04 -19.07
C GLY A 89 -23.60 21.14 -18.21
N ASP A 90 -22.28 21.24 -18.37
CA ASP A 90 -21.25 20.50 -17.67
C ASP A 90 -21.25 20.99 -16.23
N THR A 91 -22.24 20.53 -15.49
CA THR A 91 -22.44 20.90 -14.10
C THR A 91 -21.28 20.30 -13.35
N SER A 92 -20.32 21.13 -12.92
CA SER A 92 -19.14 20.68 -12.16
C SER A 92 -19.54 19.71 -11.05
N LEU A 93 -18.66 18.76 -10.72
CA LEU A 93 -18.93 17.83 -9.62
C LEU A 93 -19.14 18.60 -8.30
N ARG A 94 -18.43 19.72 -8.13
CA ARG A 94 -18.59 20.59 -6.96
C ARG A 94 -20.01 21.14 -6.87
N SER A 95 -20.59 21.61 -7.98
CA SER A 95 -21.99 22.07 -8.03
C SER A 95 -22.96 20.92 -7.77
N ALA A 96 -22.71 19.72 -8.31
CA ALA A 96 -23.55 18.55 -8.08
C ALA A 96 -23.54 18.10 -6.60
N LEU A 97 -22.36 18.08 -5.97
CA LEU A 97 -22.20 17.78 -4.55
C LEU A 97 -22.89 18.82 -3.67
N ALA A 98 -22.75 20.11 -3.99
CA ALA A 98 -23.43 21.18 -3.27
C ALA A 98 -24.96 21.05 -3.39
N ALA A 99 -25.49 20.80 -4.59
CA ALA A 99 -26.92 20.62 -4.82
C ALA A 99 -27.48 19.38 -4.09
N ALA A 100 -26.66 18.36 -3.89
CA ALA A 100 -27.01 17.16 -3.11
C ALA A 100 -26.85 17.33 -1.59
N ALA A 101 -26.48 18.53 -1.11
CA ALA A 101 -26.11 18.80 0.28
C ALA A 101 -25.00 17.86 0.79
N ALA A 102 -24.05 17.51 -0.09
CA ALA A 102 -23.00 16.52 0.14
C ALA A 102 -21.57 17.09 -0.03
N ALA A 103 -21.41 18.42 -0.13
CA ALA A 103 -20.09 19.05 -0.29
C ALA A 103 -19.18 18.88 0.94
N ASP A 104 -19.78 18.76 2.13
CA ASP A 104 -19.08 18.68 3.43
C ASP A 104 -19.07 17.30 4.08
N VAL A 105 -19.37 16.27 3.30
CA VAL A 105 -19.31 14.89 3.76
C VAL A 105 -17.86 14.52 4.10
N THR A 106 -17.67 13.77 5.19
CA THR A 106 -16.41 13.13 5.55
C THR A 106 -16.65 11.63 5.65
N PHE A 107 -15.59 10.82 5.75
CA PHE A 107 -15.77 9.38 5.99
C PHE A 107 -16.40 9.04 7.35
N ALA A 108 -16.46 9.98 8.29
CA ALA A 108 -17.16 9.87 9.56
C ALA A 108 -18.62 10.34 9.50
N SER A 109 -19.07 10.92 8.37
CA SER A 109 -20.45 11.39 8.20
C SER A 109 -21.47 10.24 8.32
N PRO A 110 -22.73 10.54 8.65
CA PRO A 110 -23.82 9.57 8.65
C PRO A 110 -23.89 8.76 7.35
N ARG A 111 -24.22 7.46 7.45
CA ARG A 111 -24.32 6.53 6.31
C ARG A 111 -25.16 7.08 5.16
N ARG A 112 -26.24 7.81 5.46
CA ARG A 112 -27.13 8.41 4.45
C ARG A 112 -26.41 9.46 3.60
N GLU A 113 -25.64 10.35 4.23
CA GLU A 113 -24.88 11.40 3.53
C GLU A 113 -23.79 10.78 2.65
N LEU A 114 -23.05 9.80 3.19
CA LEU A 114 -22.06 9.04 2.41
C LEU A 114 -22.68 8.30 1.22
N THR A 115 -23.89 7.77 1.37
CA THR A 115 -24.62 7.11 0.29
C THR A 115 -24.98 8.09 -0.82
N ILE A 116 -25.42 9.30 -0.46
CA ILE A 116 -25.72 10.37 -1.42
C ILE A 116 -24.43 10.82 -2.11
N TRP A 117 -23.37 11.06 -1.35
CA TRP A 117 -22.06 11.47 -1.86
C TRP A 117 -21.48 10.45 -2.85
N CYS A 118 -21.41 9.16 -2.50
CA CYS A 118 -20.95 8.11 -3.41
C CYS A 118 -21.83 8.02 -4.67
N GLY A 119 -23.15 8.11 -4.51
CA GLY A 119 -24.09 8.09 -5.63
C GLY A 119 -23.90 9.26 -6.60
N THR A 120 -23.63 10.46 -6.08
CA THR A 120 -23.36 11.67 -6.89
C THR A 120 -22.05 11.54 -7.67
N ILE A 121 -20.97 11.08 -7.03
CA ILE A 121 -19.68 10.87 -7.71
C ILE A 121 -19.80 9.80 -8.79
N ALA A 122 -20.39 8.64 -8.45
CA ALA A 122 -20.61 7.56 -9.39
C ALA A 122 -21.43 8.03 -10.59
N ALA A 123 -22.52 8.76 -10.38
CA ALA A 123 -23.32 9.33 -11.46
C ALA A 123 -22.53 10.28 -12.36
N HIS A 124 -21.68 11.11 -11.75
CA HIS A 124 -20.94 12.14 -12.45
C HIS A 124 -19.85 11.58 -13.38
N ILE A 125 -19.26 10.43 -13.04
CA ILE A 125 -18.33 9.70 -13.92
C ILE A 125 -19.03 8.69 -14.85
N GLY A 126 -20.37 8.75 -14.96
CA GLY A 126 -21.17 7.88 -15.82
C GLY A 126 -21.44 6.48 -15.27
N GLY A 127 -21.19 6.24 -13.99
CA GLY A 127 -21.45 4.97 -13.31
C GLY A 127 -22.94 4.64 -13.15
N THR A 128 -23.24 3.35 -13.05
CA THR A 128 -24.60 2.81 -12.80
C THR A 128 -24.76 2.23 -11.41
N HIS A 129 -23.67 1.71 -10.85
CA HIS A 129 -23.61 1.13 -9.52
C HIS A 129 -22.33 1.58 -8.85
N TRP A 130 -22.35 1.57 -7.51
CA TRP A 130 -21.16 1.80 -6.72
C TRP A 130 -21.12 0.87 -5.52
N HIS A 131 -19.92 0.53 -5.11
CA HIS A 131 -19.60 -0.23 -3.90
C HIS A 131 -18.47 0.49 -3.18
N ARG A 132 -18.65 0.75 -1.89
CA ARG A 132 -17.65 1.40 -1.04
C ARG A 132 -17.11 0.41 -0.03
N SER A 133 -15.78 0.33 0.05
CA SER A 133 -15.05 -0.41 1.08
C SER A 133 -14.03 0.54 1.73
N GLY A 134 -14.45 1.18 2.81
CA GLY A 134 -13.67 2.21 3.50
C GLY A 134 -13.27 3.42 2.67
N GLY A 135 -11.99 3.58 2.38
CA GLY A 135 -11.45 4.70 1.58
C GLY A 135 -11.57 4.51 0.06
N GLU A 136 -12.05 3.34 -0.37
CA GLU A 136 -12.19 2.98 -1.79
C GLU A 136 -13.68 2.98 -2.20
N VAL A 137 -13.96 3.54 -3.37
CA VAL A 137 -15.28 3.48 -4.03
C VAL A 137 -15.11 2.88 -5.43
N SER A 138 -15.54 1.63 -5.59
CA SER A 138 -15.64 0.97 -6.88
C SER A 138 -16.92 1.41 -7.59
N VAL A 139 -16.82 1.74 -8.88
CA VAL A 139 -17.92 2.22 -9.72
C VAL A 139 -18.05 1.34 -10.97
N ALA A 140 -19.26 0.88 -11.27
CA ALA A 140 -19.56 0.12 -12.49
C ALA A 140 -19.95 1.08 -13.62
N VAL A 141 -19.04 1.31 -14.57
CA VAL A 141 -19.21 2.21 -15.72
C VAL A 141 -19.65 1.41 -16.94
N PRO A 142 -20.80 1.69 -17.56
CA PRO A 142 -21.31 0.92 -18.69
C PRO A 142 -20.48 1.19 -19.96
N HIS A 143 -20.43 0.21 -20.87
CA HIS A 143 -19.72 0.36 -22.15
C HIS A 143 -20.20 1.52 -23.03
N SER A 144 -21.45 1.96 -22.89
CA SER A 144 -21.93 3.16 -23.59
C SER A 144 -21.09 4.38 -23.22
N THR A 145 -20.83 4.59 -21.93
CA THR A 145 -19.97 5.69 -21.45
C THR A 145 -18.55 5.56 -21.97
N VAL A 146 -18.02 4.34 -22.08
CA VAL A 146 -16.68 4.09 -22.66
C VAL A 146 -16.65 4.49 -24.13
N ARG A 147 -17.66 4.12 -24.93
CA ARG A 147 -17.76 4.52 -26.34
C ARG A 147 -17.85 6.04 -26.48
N ASP A 148 -18.70 6.68 -25.68
CA ASP A 148 -18.85 8.14 -25.69
C ASP A 148 -17.51 8.83 -25.36
N ALA A 149 -16.76 8.29 -24.38
CA ALA A 149 -15.42 8.80 -24.04
C ALA A 149 -14.42 8.62 -25.18
N VAL A 150 -14.44 7.47 -25.88
CA VAL A 150 -13.57 7.22 -27.05
C VAL A 150 -13.91 8.18 -28.19
N GLU A 151 -15.19 8.39 -28.50
CA GLU A 151 -15.63 9.32 -29.55
C GLU A 151 -15.19 10.76 -29.24
N ALA A 152 -15.34 11.20 -27.99
CA ALA A 152 -14.86 12.51 -27.54
C ALA A 152 -13.32 12.62 -27.60
N HIS A 153 -12.62 11.55 -27.22
CA HIS A 153 -11.16 11.52 -27.24
C HIS A 153 -10.60 11.53 -28.68
N VAL A 154 -11.20 10.79 -29.60
CA VAL A 154 -10.82 10.81 -31.03
C VAL A 154 -11.10 12.17 -31.64
N SER A 155 -12.21 12.81 -31.29
CA SER A 155 -12.58 14.13 -31.80
C SER A 155 -11.64 15.25 -31.33
N SER A 156 -10.98 15.09 -30.18
CA SER A 156 -10.04 16.08 -29.63
C SER A 156 -8.59 15.91 -30.10
N LYS A 157 -8.20 14.71 -30.58
CA LYS A 157 -6.83 14.45 -31.07
C LYS A 157 -6.34 15.37 -32.20
N PRO A 158 -7.14 15.74 -33.23
CA PRO A 158 -6.67 16.63 -34.29
C PRO A 158 -6.21 18.00 -33.76
N LEU A 159 -6.87 18.51 -32.72
CA LEU A 159 -6.52 19.78 -32.09
C LEU A 159 -5.23 19.69 -31.29
N LEU A 160 -5.01 18.56 -30.62
CA LEU A 160 -3.76 18.29 -29.90
C LEU A 160 -2.58 18.06 -30.85
N ALA A 161 -2.77 17.33 -31.95
CA ALA A 161 -1.74 17.13 -32.97
C ALA A 161 -1.36 18.47 -33.65
N ALA A 162 -2.32 19.34 -33.94
CA ALA A 162 -2.06 20.68 -34.45
C ALA A 162 -1.32 21.57 -33.43
N SER A 163 -1.72 21.52 -32.16
CA SER A 163 -1.07 22.28 -31.09
C SER A 163 0.35 21.78 -30.79
N ALA A 164 0.57 20.47 -30.79
CA ALA A 164 1.87 19.85 -30.62
C ALA A 164 2.78 20.14 -31.81
N LYS A 165 2.25 20.16 -33.05
CA LYS A 165 3.00 20.60 -34.23
C LYS A 165 3.42 22.06 -34.12
N LEU A 166 2.53 22.94 -33.64
CA LEU A 166 2.84 24.37 -33.42
C LEU A 166 3.89 24.57 -32.31
N LEU A 167 3.83 23.79 -31.24
CA LEU A 167 4.81 23.80 -30.16
C LEU A 167 6.16 23.20 -30.59
N ASN A 168 6.17 22.14 -31.39
CA ASN A 168 7.39 21.54 -31.93
C ASN A 168 8.04 22.45 -32.99
N GLU A 169 7.26 23.13 -33.84
CA GLU A 169 7.79 24.15 -34.78
C GLU A 169 8.43 25.34 -34.05
N MET A 170 8.06 25.58 -32.79
CA MET A 170 8.69 26.58 -31.93
C MET A 170 9.89 26.07 -31.11
N GLY A 171 10.16 24.76 -31.10
CA GLY A 171 11.09 24.14 -30.13
C GLY A 171 12.10 23.14 -30.69
N ASP A 172 12.17 22.90 -32.00
CA ASP A 172 12.96 21.79 -32.53
C ASP A 172 14.47 22.09 -32.66
N THR A 173 15.24 21.64 -31.67
CA THR A 173 16.59 21.11 -31.87
C THR A 173 16.67 19.66 -31.38
N GLY A 174 16.15 18.74 -32.19
CA GLY A 174 16.79 17.46 -32.48
C GLY A 174 16.72 16.38 -31.40
N SER A 175 15.80 15.43 -31.56
CA SER A 175 15.98 14.05 -31.08
C SER A 175 15.22 13.06 -31.97
N LYS A 176 15.92 11.98 -32.34
CA LYS A 176 15.45 10.91 -33.24
C LYS A 176 14.67 9.84 -32.47
N GLU A 177 13.49 9.49 -32.95
CA GLU A 177 12.68 8.37 -32.46
C GLU A 177 13.16 7.01 -33.00
N LEU A 178 13.07 5.99 -32.13
CA LEU A 178 13.29 4.57 -32.44
C LEU A 178 11.95 3.83 -32.35
N HIS A 179 11.56 3.10 -33.40
CA HIS A 179 10.33 2.30 -33.42
C HIS A 179 10.61 0.82 -33.06
N HIS A 180 9.83 0.27 -32.12
CA HIS A 180 9.77 -1.17 -31.86
C HIS A 180 8.41 -1.76 -32.21
N ARG A 181 8.42 -2.90 -32.91
CA ARG A 181 7.27 -3.72 -33.31
C ARG A 181 6.90 -4.71 -32.21
N THR A 182 5.60 -4.84 -31.94
CA THR A 182 5.00 -5.79 -30.99
C THR A 182 4.61 -7.12 -31.67
N PRO A 183 4.78 -8.29 -31.04
CA PRO A 183 4.34 -9.58 -31.57
C PRO A 183 2.89 -9.93 -31.15
N PRO A 184 2.22 -10.89 -31.82
CA PRO A 184 0.84 -11.28 -31.53
C PRO A 184 0.75 -12.22 -30.31
N VAL A 185 -0.28 -12.02 -29.49
CA VAL A 185 -0.54 -12.79 -28.25
C VAL A 185 -1.67 -13.80 -28.46
N THR A 186 -1.41 -15.07 -28.13
CA THR A 186 -2.37 -16.18 -28.11
C THR A 186 -3.16 -16.21 -26.79
N ARG A 187 -4.49 -16.34 -26.87
CA ARG A 187 -5.43 -16.36 -25.73
C ARG A 187 -5.59 -17.80 -25.19
N ASN A 188 -5.20 -18.04 -23.94
CA ASN A 188 -5.63 -19.20 -23.16
C ASN A 188 -6.57 -18.74 -22.04
N LEU A 189 -7.83 -19.20 -22.08
CA LEU A 189 -8.85 -18.93 -21.07
C LEU A 189 -8.80 -20.02 -20.00
N LEU A 190 -8.43 -19.66 -18.77
CA LEU A 190 -8.58 -20.51 -17.59
C LEU A 190 -9.89 -20.16 -16.86
N ARG A 191 -10.66 -21.20 -16.55
CA ARG A 191 -11.96 -21.15 -15.88
C ARG A 191 -11.74 -21.12 -14.34
N PRO A 192 -12.40 -20.23 -13.57
CA PRO A 192 -12.31 -20.28 -12.12
C PRO A 192 -13.23 -21.37 -11.53
N SER A 193 -12.76 -22.06 -10.50
CA SER A 193 -13.57 -22.98 -9.68
C SER A 193 -14.39 -22.22 -8.63
N PRO A 194 -15.64 -22.64 -8.37
CA PRO A 194 -16.50 -22.02 -7.36
C PRO A 194 -16.19 -22.59 -5.96
N GLY A 195 -16.13 -21.71 -4.96
CA GLY A 195 -15.95 -22.06 -3.57
C GLY A 195 -16.14 -20.84 -2.64
N ASP A 196 -17.37 -20.74 -2.14
CA ASP A 196 -17.82 -20.24 -0.83
C ASP A 196 -17.47 -18.81 -0.35
N MET A 197 -18.46 -17.93 -0.48
CA MET A 197 -18.70 -16.82 0.45
C MET A 197 -20.20 -16.46 0.45
N GLU A 198 -20.96 -17.05 1.37
CA GLU A 198 -22.36 -16.64 1.61
C GLU A 198 -22.39 -15.35 2.44
N CYS A 199 -22.74 -14.24 1.79
CA CYS A 199 -23.16 -12.99 2.44
C CYS A 199 -24.66 -12.81 2.23
N SER A 200 -25.47 -13.40 3.11
CA SER A 200 -26.92 -13.40 3.01
C SER A 200 -27.52 -12.02 3.29
N GLY A 201 -28.25 -11.48 2.30
CA GLY A 201 -29.15 -10.32 2.46
C GLY A 201 -29.08 -9.22 1.39
N ASN A 202 -27.99 -9.12 0.62
CA ASN A 202 -27.79 -8.07 -0.39
C ASN A 202 -27.62 -8.59 -1.84
N GLU A 203 -27.81 -9.89 -2.09
CA GLU A 203 -27.52 -10.54 -3.39
C GLU A 203 -28.31 -9.95 -4.58
N HIS A 204 -29.36 -9.17 -4.34
CA HIS A 204 -30.18 -8.60 -5.41
C HIS A 204 -29.72 -7.23 -5.93
N LEU A 205 -28.77 -6.53 -5.29
CA LEU A 205 -28.46 -5.15 -5.70
C LEU A 205 -27.66 -5.07 -7.01
N PHE A 206 -26.90 -6.12 -7.32
CA PHE A 206 -26.06 -6.19 -8.53
C PHE A 206 -26.54 -7.24 -9.52
N SER A 207 -27.71 -7.85 -9.30
CA SER A 207 -28.21 -8.95 -10.15
C SER A 207 -28.54 -8.52 -11.58
N ASP A 208 -28.69 -7.22 -11.83
CA ASP A 208 -28.88 -6.66 -13.17
C ASP A 208 -27.57 -6.40 -13.93
N LEU A 209 -26.41 -6.43 -13.25
CA LEU A 209 -25.11 -6.38 -13.91
C LEU A 209 -24.85 -7.71 -14.62
N GLN A 210 -24.74 -7.65 -15.95
CA GLN A 210 -24.30 -8.81 -16.73
C GLN A 210 -22.77 -8.87 -16.77
N PRO A 211 -22.15 -10.06 -16.76
CA PRO A 211 -20.71 -10.21 -16.94
C PRO A 211 -20.22 -9.46 -18.18
N HIS A 212 -19.13 -8.69 -18.03
CA HIS A 212 -18.52 -7.91 -19.11
C HIS A 212 -19.42 -6.84 -19.76
N SER A 213 -20.50 -6.42 -19.10
CA SER A 213 -21.35 -5.31 -19.56
C SER A 213 -20.88 -3.93 -19.05
N PHE A 214 -19.93 -3.91 -18.13
CA PHE A 214 -19.41 -2.73 -17.49
C PHE A 214 -17.90 -2.84 -17.25
N VAL A 215 -17.25 -1.70 -17.06
CA VAL A 215 -15.86 -1.57 -16.59
C VAL A 215 -15.89 -1.14 -15.14
N GLN A 216 -14.99 -1.68 -14.31
CA GLN A 216 -14.83 -1.23 -12.93
C GLN A 216 -13.85 -0.05 -12.86
N VAL A 217 -14.19 0.96 -12.09
CA VAL A 217 -13.32 2.09 -11.76
C VAL A 217 -13.22 2.17 -10.25
N ASP A 218 -12.02 2.05 -9.70
CA ASP A 218 -11.77 2.11 -8.27
C ASP A 218 -11.21 3.49 -7.91
N LEU A 219 -12.04 4.28 -7.23
CA LEU A 219 -11.69 5.60 -6.72
C LEU A 219 -11.08 5.44 -5.32
N ILE A 220 -9.78 5.68 -5.19
CA ILE A 220 -9.01 5.54 -3.96
C ILE A 220 -8.81 6.92 -3.36
N PHE A 221 -9.60 7.25 -2.33
CA PHE A 221 -9.54 8.55 -1.68
C PHE A 221 -8.42 8.61 -0.66
N ILE A 222 -7.57 9.62 -0.79
CA ILE A 222 -6.37 9.80 0.04
C ILE A 222 -6.17 11.29 0.37
N PRO A 223 -5.43 11.62 1.43
CA PRO A 223 -5.06 13.01 1.72
C PRO A 223 -4.41 13.69 0.51
N HIS A 224 -4.66 14.98 0.31
CA HIS A 224 -4.18 15.75 -0.86
C HIS A 224 -2.67 15.60 -1.08
N ASP A 225 -1.90 15.72 -0.01
CA ASP A 225 -0.44 15.63 0.00
C ASP A 225 0.08 14.20 -0.21
N GLY A 226 -0.76 13.19 0.02
CA GLY A 226 -0.42 11.78 -0.12
C GLY A 226 -0.49 11.24 -1.55
N VAL A 227 -1.13 11.93 -2.50
CA VAL A 227 -1.41 11.40 -3.85
C VAL A 227 -0.15 11.02 -4.61
N ARG A 228 0.85 11.91 -4.64
CA ARG A 228 2.11 11.65 -5.36
C ARG A 228 2.88 10.46 -4.77
N PHE A 229 2.92 10.37 -3.44
CA PHE A 229 3.59 9.28 -2.75
C PHE A 229 2.85 7.95 -2.96
N GLN A 230 1.52 7.96 -2.88
CA GLN A 230 0.70 6.79 -3.17
C GLN A 230 0.91 6.32 -4.62
N ARG A 231 0.92 7.23 -5.60
CA ARG A 231 1.24 6.90 -7.00
C ARG A 231 2.60 6.26 -7.13
N PHE A 232 3.59 6.78 -6.39
CA PHE A 232 4.94 6.21 -6.36
C PHE A 232 4.95 4.76 -5.86
N VAL A 233 4.36 4.47 -4.70
CA VAL A 233 4.45 3.13 -4.12
C VAL A 233 3.46 2.12 -4.74
N TYR A 234 2.38 2.59 -5.37
CA TYR A 234 1.39 1.74 -6.06
C TYR A 234 1.61 1.67 -7.57
N GLY A 235 2.54 2.44 -8.14
CA GLY A 235 2.81 2.47 -9.58
C GLY A 235 3.05 1.10 -10.19
N TYR A 236 3.62 0.18 -9.41
CA TYR A 236 3.63 -1.24 -9.70
C TYR A 236 3.13 -1.99 -8.46
N GLY A 237 2.30 -3.01 -8.63
CA GLY A 237 1.62 -3.69 -7.51
C GLY A 237 2.57 -4.32 -6.47
N VAL A 238 3.85 -4.49 -6.81
CA VAL A 238 4.89 -4.98 -5.90
C VAL A 238 5.86 -3.90 -5.40
N THR A 239 5.81 -2.67 -5.91
CA THR A 239 6.74 -1.58 -5.53
C THR A 239 6.73 -1.34 -4.03
N LEU A 240 5.55 -1.19 -3.42
CA LEU A 240 5.41 -1.03 -1.96
C LEU A 240 6.09 -2.17 -1.19
N LEU A 241 5.95 -3.41 -1.66
CA LEU A 241 6.54 -4.58 -1.01
C LEU A 241 8.07 -4.55 -1.11
N LEU A 242 8.61 -4.35 -2.32
CA LEU A 242 10.06 -4.30 -2.55
C LEU A 242 10.73 -3.15 -1.81
N LEU A 243 10.16 -1.93 -1.90
CA LEU A 243 10.67 -0.76 -1.18
C LEU A 243 10.61 -0.95 0.33
N SER A 244 9.53 -1.53 0.86
CA SER A 244 9.43 -1.81 2.31
C SER A 244 10.55 -2.72 2.79
N GLN A 245 10.90 -3.74 2.00
CA GLN A 245 11.98 -4.65 2.37
C GLN A 245 13.34 -3.99 2.21
N LEU A 246 13.55 -3.27 1.11
CA LEU A 246 14.77 -2.50 0.88
C LEU A 246 15.03 -1.54 2.04
N MET A 247 14.03 -0.78 2.48
CA MET A 247 14.15 0.16 3.61
C MET A 247 14.54 -0.53 4.91
N ARG A 248 13.94 -1.68 5.22
CA ARG A 248 14.27 -2.47 6.42
C ARG A 248 15.72 -2.95 6.39
N HIS A 249 16.17 -3.49 5.26
CA HIS A 249 17.54 -3.97 5.11
C HIS A 249 18.56 -2.83 5.07
N ALA A 250 18.21 -1.71 4.44
CA ALA A 250 19.05 -0.51 4.32
C ALA A 250 19.25 0.19 5.67
N SER A 251 18.18 0.33 6.47
CA SER A 251 18.21 0.99 7.78
C SER A 251 18.59 0.07 8.94
N SER A 252 18.52 -1.25 8.75
CA SER A 252 18.54 -2.23 9.85
C SER A 252 17.43 -2.01 10.89
N CYS A 253 16.35 -1.32 10.52
CA CYS A 253 15.23 -0.98 11.39
C CYS A 253 13.94 -1.64 10.87
N ARG A 254 13.41 -2.61 11.63
CA ARG A 254 12.14 -3.30 11.28
C ARG A 254 10.91 -2.42 11.47
N ASP A 255 11.04 -1.42 12.33
CA ASP A 255 9.99 -0.46 12.67
C ASP A 255 9.90 0.71 11.69
N PHE A 256 10.83 0.78 10.71
CA PHE A 256 10.70 1.67 9.57
C PHE A 256 9.77 1.02 8.53
N VAL A 257 8.59 1.59 8.36
CA VAL A 257 7.50 0.99 7.59
C VAL A 257 6.99 1.99 6.54
N LEU A 258 6.64 1.48 5.35
CA LEU A 258 5.84 2.22 4.39
C LEU A 258 4.36 1.98 4.65
N GLN A 259 3.61 3.06 4.75
CA GLN A 259 2.17 3.05 4.91
C GLN A 259 1.55 3.86 3.78
N GLY A 260 1.41 3.22 2.62
CA GLY A 260 0.73 3.75 1.42
C GLY A 260 1.25 5.12 0.95
N HIS A 261 0.81 6.19 1.59
CA HIS A 261 1.12 7.58 1.23
C HIS A 261 2.29 8.19 2.04
N ARG A 262 2.92 7.43 2.96
CA ARG A 262 4.01 7.95 3.81
C ARG A 262 4.97 6.87 4.31
N ALA A 263 6.15 7.32 4.76
CA ALA A 263 7.13 6.52 5.47
C ALA A 263 7.11 6.88 6.97
N ILE A 264 7.02 5.87 7.83
CA ILE A 264 6.80 6.05 9.27
C ILE A 264 7.76 5.20 10.11
N LEU A 265 8.12 5.70 11.28
CA LEU A 265 8.80 4.96 12.33
C LEU A 265 7.79 4.56 13.40
N ARG A 266 7.76 3.27 13.79
CA ARG A 266 6.81 2.73 14.77
C ARG A 266 7.50 2.02 15.93
N TRP A 267 7.67 2.69 17.05
CA TRP A 267 8.33 2.10 18.22
C TRP A 267 7.35 1.83 19.37
N THR A 268 7.61 0.79 20.16
CA THR A 268 6.81 0.47 21.35
C THR A 268 7.57 0.91 22.62
N PRO A 269 7.41 2.17 23.08
CA PRO A 269 8.08 2.63 24.30
C PRO A 269 7.55 1.92 25.56
N TYR A 270 6.26 1.59 25.58
CA TYR A 270 5.58 0.92 26.69
C TYR A 270 4.85 -0.34 26.19
N PRO A 271 5.24 -1.55 26.63
CA PRO A 271 4.57 -2.80 26.26
C PRO A 271 3.08 -2.79 26.61
N GLY A 272 2.26 -3.25 25.68
CA GLY A 272 0.79 -3.27 25.84
C GLY A 272 0.10 -1.92 25.61
N CYS A 273 0.84 -0.85 25.33
CA CYS A 273 0.29 0.42 24.86
C CYS A 273 0.38 0.51 23.33
N PRO A 274 -0.35 1.46 22.68
CA PRO A 274 -0.14 1.81 21.28
C PRO A 274 1.32 2.17 21.00
N LYS A 275 1.76 1.97 19.75
CA LYS A 275 3.10 2.36 19.32
C LYS A 275 3.19 3.89 19.20
N ALA A 276 4.34 4.45 19.54
CA ALA A 276 4.71 5.79 19.13
C ALA A 276 4.97 5.76 17.61
N GLU A 277 4.12 6.46 16.85
CA GLU A 277 4.24 6.58 15.40
C GLU A 277 4.73 7.98 15.03
N VAL A 278 5.80 8.05 14.24
CA VAL A 278 6.37 9.31 13.75
C VAL A 278 6.41 9.26 12.24
N GLN A 279 5.80 10.24 11.59
CA GLN A 279 5.89 10.40 10.14
C GLN A 279 7.27 10.96 9.77
N LEU A 280 8.07 10.15 9.07
CA LEU A 280 9.40 10.56 8.63
C LEU A 280 9.30 11.42 7.36
N THR A 281 8.51 10.97 6.38
CA THR A 281 8.26 11.72 5.15
C THR A 281 6.98 11.28 4.45
N GLN A 282 6.39 12.19 3.68
CA GLN A 282 5.34 11.95 2.69
C GLN A 282 5.77 12.38 1.28
N ASP A 283 7.04 12.76 1.12
CA ASP A 283 7.63 13.10 -0.17
C ASP A 283 8.40 11.88 -0.71
N ALA A 284 7.98 11.40 -1.88
CA ALA A 284 8.59 10.28 -2.56
C ALA A 284 10.04 10.61 -2.97
N SER A 285 10.31 11.86 -3.34
CA SER A 285 11.66 12.33 -3.70
C SER A 285 12.58 12.23 -2.49
N ALA A 286 12.17 12.78 -1.35
CA ALA A 286 12.95 12.71 -0.11
C ALA A 286 13.20 11.26 0.34
N LEU A 287 12.21 10.36 0.20
CA LEU A 287 12.41 8.94 0.51
C LEU A 287 13.45 8.29 -0.42
N CYS A 288 13.37 8.55 -1.72
CA CYS A 288 14.33 8.08 -2.70
C CYS A 288 15.74 8.63 -2.40
N GLU A 289 15.86 9.92 -2.08
CA GLU A 289 17.12 10.54 -1.69
C GLU A 289 17.73 9.86 -0.45
N TYR A 290 16.94 9.62 0.59
CA TYR A 290 17.39 8.89 1.77
C TYR A 290 17.98 7.51 1.42
N LEU A 291 17.35 6.80 0.48
CA LEU A 291 17.81 5.50 0.01
C LEU A 291 19.00 5.61 -0.95
N GLY A 292 19.19 6.74 -1.63
CA GLY A 292 20.13 6.88 -2.75
C GLY A 292 19.57 6.35 -4.08
N LEU A 293 18.25 6.41 -4.24
CA LEU A 293 17.52 6.13 -5.48
C LEU A 293 17.16 7.45 -6.19
N SER A 294 16.94 7.40 -7.51
CA SER A 294 16.46 8.56 -8.28
C SER A 294 14.95 8.50 -8.49
N TYR A 295 14.21 9.38 -7.83
CA TYR A 295 12.77 9.53 -8.05
C TYR A 295 12.46 10.10 -9.43
N GLU A 296 13.27 11.03 -9.94
CA GLU A 296 13.10 11.59 -11.29
C GLU A 296 13.22 10.50 -12.37
N LYS A 297 14.23 9.62 -12.27
CA LYS A 297 14.33 8.45 -13.17
C LYS A 297 13.11 7.55 -13.06
N TRP A 298 12.60 7.30 -11.85
CA TRP A 298 11.36 6.53 -11.67
C TRP A 298 10.18 7.18 -12.38
N GLU A 299 10.03 8.50 -12.22
CA GLU A 299 8.93 9.29 -12.79
C GLU A 299 9.01 9.37 -14.33
N HIS A 300 10.22 9.38 -14.88
CA HIS A 300 10.45 9.35 -16.32
C HIS A 300 10.23 7.95 -16.91
N LEU A 301 10.76 6.92 -16.25
CA LEU A 301 10.66 5.53 -16.68
C LEU A 301 9.24 4.97 -16.55
N LYS A 302 8.50 5.39 -15.49
CA LYS A 302 7.21 4.84 -15.07
C LYS A 302 7.17 3.31 -15.23
N PRO A 303 7.94 2.56 -14.42
CA PRO A 303 8.23 1.15 -14.65
C PRO A 303 6.99 0.36 -15.07
N ALA A 304 6.98 -0.10 -16.32
CA ALA A 304 5.83 -0.76 -16.92
C ALA A 304 5.90 -2.29 -16.77
N THR A 305 7.11 -2.81 -16.56
CA THR A 305 7.41 -4.23 -16.33
C THR A 305 8.12 -4.45 -15.00
N THR A 306 8.12 -5.71 -14.55
CA THR A 306 8.91 -6.12 -13.37
C THR A 306 10.39 -5.84 -13.58
N GLU A 307 10.90 -6.06 -14.79
CA GLU A 307 12.31 -5.83 -15.13
C GLU A 307 12.68 -4.35 -15.01
N ASP A 308 11.84 -3.44 -15.52
CA ASP A 308 12.06 -1.99 -15.40
C ASP A 308 12.14 -1.57 -13.93
N LEU A 309 11.27 -2.15 -13.09
CA LEU A 309 11.24 -1.88 -11.66
C LEU A 309 12.50 -2.40 -10.96
N PHE A 310 12.95 -3.60 -11.31
CA PHE A 310 14.17 -4.19 -10.75
C PHE A 310 15.42 -3.40 -11.16
N ALA A 311 15.51 -3.05 -12.44
CA ALA A 311 16.59 -2.22 -12.97
C ALA A 311 16.64 -0.86 -12.27
N TRP A 312 15.50 -0.19 -12.09
CA TRP A 312 15.44 1.08 -11.36
C TRP A 312 15.88 0.94 -9.89
N LEU A 313 15.42 -0.11 -9.18
CA LEU A 313 15.83 -0.34 -7.79
C LEU A 313 17.34 -0.56 -7.67
N ALA A 314 17.95 -1.24 -8.66
CA ALA A 314 19.38 -1.52 -8.70
C ALA A 314 20.23 -0.33 -9.17
N ASP A 315 19.65 0.64 -9.88
CA ASP A 315 20.33 1.86 -10.34
C ASP A 315 20.55 2.86 -9.18
N CYS A 316 21.45 2.49 -8.27
CA CYS A 316 21.83 3.28 -7.10
C CYS A 316 23.35 3.32 -6.92
N ALA A 317 23.84 4.35 -6.23
CA ALA A 317 25.26 4.48 -5.92
C ALA A 317 25.73 3.32 -5.01
N GLN A 318 26.95 2.81 -5.22
CA GLN A 318 27.45 1.62 -4.53
C GLN A 318 27.63 1.79 -3.01
N ASP A 319 27.78 3.03 -2.55
CA ASP A 319 27.88 3.43 -1.14
C ASP A 319 26.54 3.84 -0.53
N SER A 320 25.46 3.84 -1.31
CA SER A 320 24.12 4.21 -0.86
C SER A 320 23.52 3.23 0.15
N ARG A 321 22.48 3.69 0.85
CA ARG A 321 21.69 2.84 1.76
C ARG A 321 20.95 1.75 0.99
N ALA A 322 20.45 2.06 -0.21
CA ALA A 322 19.82 1.11 -1.11
C ALA A 322 20.81 -0.01 -1.47
N ALA A 323 22.02 0.31 -1.93
CA ALA A 323 23.02 -0.70 -2.30
C ALA A 323 23.32 -1.67 -1.14
N ARG A 324 23.45 -1.15 0.09
CA ARG A 324 23.60 -1.99 1.30
C ARG A 324 22.40 -2.92 1.51
N GLY A 325 21.19 -2.40 1.35
CA GLY A 325 19.97 -3.18 1.47
C GLY A 325 19.84 -4.27 0.39
N LEU A 326 20.17 -3.94 -0.87
CA LEU A 326 20.15 -4.86 -2.00
C LEU A 326 21.15 -6.00 -1.83
N ARG A 327 22.38 -5.74 -1.38
CA ARG A 327 23.37 -6.80 -1.08
C ARG A 327 22.86 -7.77 -0.02
N ARG A 328 22.22 -7.25 1.04
CA ARG A 328 21.60 -8.10 2.08
C ARG A 328 20.45 -8.94 1.54
N ILE A 329 19.62 -8.36 0.68
CA ILE A 329 18.54 -9.07 -0.02
C ILE A 329 19.12 -10.19 -0.91
N ALA A 330 20.15 -9.89 -1.69
CA ALA A 330 20.80 -10.87 -2.57
C ALA A 330 21.44 -12.02 -1.78
N GLN A 331 22.11 -11.71 -0.66
CA GLN A 331 22.84 -12.64 0.19
C GLN A 331 21.94 -13.56 1.01
N TYR A 332 20.94 -13.00 1.70
CA TYR A 332 20.12 -13.75 2.66
C TYR A 332 18.77 -14.18 2.10
N GLY A 333 18.42 -13.69 0.90
CA GLY A 333 17.04 -13.67 0.46
C GLY A 333 16.19 -12.74 1.34
N LEU A 334 14.94 -12.57 0.94
CA LEU A 334 13.99 -11.70 1.63
C LEU A 334 13.23 -12.41 2.76
N VAL A 335 13.31 -13.75 2.83
CA VAL A 335 12.48 -14.59 3.71
C VAL A 335 13.28 -15.74 4.34
N SER A 336 14.32 -15.45 5.13
CA SER A 336 14.81 -16.45 6.08
C SER A 336 13.91 -16.42 7.34
N GLY A 337 12.78 -17.13 7.29
CA GLY A 337 12.05 -17.58 8.49
C GLY A 337 10.80 -16.82 8.97
N THR A 338 10.42 -15.69 8.39
CA THR A 338 9.28 -14.87 8.92
C THR A 338 7.93 -15.10 8.25
N TYR A 339 7.88 -15.49 6.99
CA TYR A 339 6.61 -15.78 6.31
C TYR A 339 6.37 -17.29 6.25
N LYS A 340 5.70 -17.84 7.28
CA LYS A 340 5.10 -19.18 7.16
C LYS A 340 4.19 -19.17 5.93
N ARG A 341 4.41 -20.10 4.99
CA ARG A 341 3.77 -20.20 3.66
C ARG A 341 2.24 -20.44 3.73
N ARG A 342 1.46 -19.52 4.31
CA ARG A 342 0.00 -19.67 4.50
C ARG A 342 -0.85 -18.65 3.70
N GLY A 343 -0.30 -18.02 2.67
CA GLY A 343 -1.04 -17.10 1.80
C GLY A 343 -0.90 -17.45 0.31
N PRO A 344 -1.75 -16.86 -0.55
CA PRO A 344 -1.64 -17.00 -2.00
C PRO A 344 -0.21 -16.67 -2.43
N ARG A 345 0.42 -17.65 -3.10
CA ARG A 345 1.88 -17.75 -3.37
C ARG A 345 2.52 -16.53 -4.06
N ASN A 346 1.73 -15.57 -4.53
CA ASN A 346 2.16 -14.57 -5.48
C ASN A 346 3.11 -13.50 -4.88
N ARG A 347 2.84 -12.96 -3.69
CA ARG A 347 3.65 -11.85 -3.15
C ARG A 347 5.04 -12.26 -2.68
N VAL A 348 5.16 -13.43 -2.04
CA VAL A 348 6.46 -13.94 -1.58
C VAL A 348 7.31 -14.39 -2.78
N HIS A 349 6.70 -14.98 -3.80
CA HIS A 349 7.39 -15.34 -5.04
C HIS A 349 8.11 -14.14 -5.68
N MET A 350 7.46 -12.98 -5.73
CA MET A 350 8.07 -11.75 -6.27
C MET A 350 9.33 -11.30 -5.52
N LEU A 351 9.39 -11.60 -4.22
CA LEU A 351 10.59 -11.33 -3.41
C LEU A 351 11.72 -12.31 -3.74
N ASP A 352 11.39 -13.59 -3.89
CA ASP A 352 12.36 -14.62 -4.28
C ASP A 352 12.93 -14.35 -5.69
N GLU A 353 12.05 -14.02 -6.64
CA GLU A 353 12.39 -13.63 -8.01
C GLU A 353 13.31 -12.40 -8.05
N PHE A 354 13.00 -11.36 -7.26
CA PHE A 354 13.88 -10.19 -7.16
C PHE A 354 15.25 -10.54 -6.57
N GLY A 355 15.30 -11.40 -5.55
CA GLY A 355 16.56 -11.86 -4.97
C GLY A 355 17.41 -12.68 -5.95
N GLU A 356 16.77 -13.56 -6.75
CA GLU A 356 17.43 -14.30 -7.83
C GLU A 356 17.95 -13.37 -8.93
N TRP A 357 17.13 -12.41 -9.34
CA TRP A 357 17.52 -11.38 -10.30
C TRP A 357 18.75 -10.61 -9.83
N LEU A 358 18.77 -10.15 -8.57
CA LEU A 358 19.93 -9.44 -7.99
C LEU A 358 21.20 -10.30 -8.01
N ARG A 359 21.10 -11.59 -7.68
CA ARG A 359 22.24 -12.52 -7.74
C ARG A 359 22.77 -12.69 -9.16
N GLY A 360 21.88 -12.80 -10.15
CA GLY A 360 22.25 -12.86 -11.56
C GLY A 360 22.94 -11.60 -12.06
N HIS A 361 22.71 -10.45 -11.40
CA HIS A 361 23.29 -9.14 -11.73
C HIS A 361 24.46 -8.73 -10.83
N GLY A 362 25.12 -9.68 -10.16
CA GLY A 362 26.37 -9.42 -9.44
C GLY A 362 26.22 -8.69 -8.10
N TRP A 363 25.03 -8.67 -7.49
CA TRP A 363 24.81 -8.05 -6.17
C TRP A 363 25.29 -8.91 -4.99
N MET A 364 25.81 -10.12 -5.24
CA MET A 364 26.50 -10.88 -4.20
C MET A 364 27.91 -10.35 -3.97
N LEU A 365 28.30 -10.29 -2.70
CA LEU A 365 29.69 -10.04 -2.33
C LEU A 365 30.53 -11.24 -2.75
N GLU A 366 31.39 -11.06 -3.75
CA GLU A 366 32.40 -12.04 -4.11
C GLU A 366 33.39 -12.19 -2.95
N GLY A 367 33.53 -13.41 -2.43
CA GLY A 367 34.46 -13.71 -1.34
C GLY A 367 33.85 -13.54 0.05
N GLY A 368 32.74 -14.23 0.32
CA GLY A 368 32.10 -14.33 1.63
C GLY A 368 33.03 -14.84 2.74
N GLU A 369 33.93 -13.98 3.19
CA GLU A 369 34.49 -14.02 4.52
C GLU A 369 33.27 -13.94 5.43
N LYS A 370 32.98 -15.02 6.15
CA LYS A 370 31.85 -15.08 7.08
C LYS A 370 32.05 -13.97 8.11
N VAL A 371 31.46 -12.80 7.85
CA VAL A 371 31.48 -11.65 8.74
C VAL A 371 30.79 -12.10 10.03
N ALA A 372 31.61 -12.54 11.00
CA ALA A 372 31.18 -13.14 12.25
C ALA A 372 30.37 -12.18 13.13
N THR A 373 30.34 -10.89 12.78
CA THR A 373 29.70 -9.83 13.57
C THR A 373 28.17 -9.77 13.44
N ASP A 374 27.54 -10.34 12.41
CA ASP A 374 26.07 -10.28 12.29
C ASP A 374 25.35 -11.41 13.09
N THR A 375 26.10 -12.37 13.64
CA THR A 375 25.52 -13.46 14.45
C THR A 375 25.04 -12.96 15.82
N LYS A 376 25.71 -11.95 16.39
CA LYS A 376 25.38 -11.39 17.71
C LYS A 376 24.13 -10.51 17.64
N ASP A 377 24.04 -9.67 16.60
CA ASP A 377 22.84 -8.90 16.29
C ASP A 377 21.64 -9.82 15.99
N ARG A 378 21.86 -10.99 15.38
CA ARG A 378 20.80 -11.96 15.09
C ARG A 378 20.27 -12.66 16.35
N GLN A 379 21.13 -12.98 17.33
CA GLN A 379 20.73 -13.55 18.62
C GLN A 379 19.92 -12.55 19.46
N ASP A 380 20.35 -11.28 19.52
CA ASP A 380 19.58 -10.22 20.22
C ASP A 380 18.24 -9.90 19.51
N ARG A 381 18.16 -10.12 18.18
CA ARG A 381 16.94 -9.87 17.36
C ARG A 381 15.90 -11.00 17.39
N GLN A 382 16.25 -12.23 17.77
CA GLN A 382 15.28 -13.33 17.87
C GLN A 382 14.62 -13.41 19.25
N GLY A 383 15.23 -12.86 20.30
CA GLY A 383 14.73 -12.93 21.67
C GLY A 383 13.41 -12.19 21.94
N THR A 384 12.94 -11.30 21.07
CA THR A 384 11.74 -10.48 21.34
C THR A 384 10.44 -10.97 20.66
N GLN A 385 10.48 -12.04 19.85
CA GLN A 385 9.35 -12.37 18.96
C GLN A 385 8.64 -13.72 19.19
N ASP A 386 9.09 -14.60 20.10
CA ASP A 386 8.61 -15.99 20.18
C ASP A 386 7.71 -16.37 21.38
N MET A 387 7.05 -15.42 22.06
CA MET A 387 6.13 -15.76 23.18
C MET A 387 4.69 -15.22 23.03
N GLN A 388 4.10 -15.33 21.84
CA GLN A 388 2.63 -15.20 21.67
C GLN A 388 2.10 -16.19 20.62
N SER A 389 2.16 -17.50 20.89
CA SER A 389 1.29 -18.48 20.21
C SER A 389 1.31 -19.87 20.85
N THR A 390 0.76 -20.06 22.06
CA THR A 390 0.23 -21.39 22.44
C THR A 390 -0.72 -21.29 23.64
N GLN A 391 -2.01 -21.49 23.40
CA GLN A 391 -2.91 -22.15 24.33
C GLN A 391 -4.01 -22.79 23.49
N ASP A 392 -3.83 -24.07 23.20
CA ASP A 392 -4.85 -25.11 22.99
C ASP A 392 -4.22 -26.29 22.23
N ALA A 393 -3.66 -27.24 22.98
CA ALA A 393 -3.62 -28.66 22.64
C ALA A 393 -3.13 -29.42 23.87
N LYS A 394 -4.06 -30.17 24.45
CA LYS A 394 -3.87 -31.10 25.57
C LYS A 394 -3.52 -32.48 25.01
N ASP A 395 -2.84 -33.26 25.84
CA ASP A 395 -2.64 -34.71 25.78
C ASP A 395 -1.72 -35.26 24.68
N THR A 396 -0.54 -35.75 25.09
CA THR A 396 -0.20 -37.19 25.09
C THR A 396 1.13 -37.39 25.84
N GLN A 397 1.09 -38.20 26.90
CA GLN A 397 2.25 -38.79 27.57
C GLN A 397 2.90 -39.83 26.66
N ASP A 398 4.24 -39.92 26.65
CA ASP A 398 4.93 -41.19 26.89
C ASP A 398 6.44 -41.02 27.08
N GLU A 399 6.95 -41.94 27.88
CA GLU A 399 8.28 -42.11 28.46
C GLU A 399 9.43 -42.15 27.45
N LYS A 400 10.62 -41.65 27.85
CA LYS A 400 11.84 -42.47 27.79
C LYS A 400 12.98 -41.93 28.64
N ASP A 401 13.33 -42.72 29.65
CA ASP A 401 14.63 -42.73 30.31
C ASP A 401 15.75 -43.00 29.30
N THR A 402 16.82 -42.19 29.29
CA THR A 402 18.17 -42.75 29.15
C THR A 402 19.21 -41.86 29.82
N LYS A 403 19.82 -42.46 30.83
CA LYS A 403 20.95 -42.04 31.66
C LYS A 403 22.24 -42.06 30.81
N SER A 404 23.01 -40.98 30.77
CA SER A 404 24.44 -41.06 30.45
C SER A 404 25.24 -40.14 31.36
N GLU A 405 26.02 -40.79 32.22
CA GLU A 405 27.08 -40.20 33.04
C GLU A 405 28.18 -39.64 32.12
N THR A 406 28.67 -38.43 32.41
CA THR A 406 29.98 -38.00 31.94
C THR A 406 30.66 -37.24 33.06
N GLU A 407 31.85 -37.74 33.39
CA GLU A 407 32.66 -37.37 34.53
C GLU A 407 33.28 -35.97 34.40
N LYS A 408 33.13 -35.25 35.52
CA LYS A 408 34.03 -34.29 36.16
C LYS A 408 35.38 -34.06 35.48
N ASN A 409 35.60 -32.83 35.04
CA ASN A 409 36.89 -32.15 35.20
C ASN A 409 36.66 -30.73 35.73
N GLY A 410 37.28 -30.46 36.87
CA GLY A 410 37.06 -29.27 37.68
C GLY A 410 37.74 -28.02 37.13
N VAL A 411 36.98 -26.93 37.11
CA VAL A 411 37.47 -25.54 37.15
C VAL A 411 36.51 -24.80 38.07
N GLY A 412 37.05 -23.96 38.96
CA GLY A 412 36.39 -23.40 40.14
C GLY A 412 35.09 -22.63 39.89
N PRO A 413 34.30 -22.38 40.96
CA PRO A 413 32.99 -21.77 40.86
C PRO A 413 33.11 -20.35 40.29
N PRO A 414 32.43 -20.02 39.18
CA PRO A 414 32.26 -18.63 38.81
C PRO A 414 31.42 -17.97 39.92
N THR A 415 31.95 -16.88 40.47
CA THR A 415 31.23 -15.93 41.31
C THR A 415 29.80 -15.77 40.83
N SER A 416 28.85 -15.98 41.74
CA SER A 416 27.41 -15.78 41.57
C SER A 416 27.19 -14.51 40.76
N ARG A 417 26.89 -14.70 39.48
CA ARG A 417 26.29 -13.68 38.64
C ARG A 417 24.96 -13.41 39.32
N ASP A 418 24.89 -12.28 40.02
CA ASP A 418 23.65 -11.77 40.60
C ASP A 418 22.54 -12.08 39.60
N GLU A 419 21.58 -12.90 40.04
CA GLU A 419 20.32 -13.09 39.36
C GLU A 419 19.69 -11.69 39.30
N LEU A 420 20.03 -10.95 38.24
CA LEU A 420 19.19 -9.90 37.71
C LEU A 420 17.88 -10.62 37.45
N GLU A 421 16.98 -10.59 38.44
CA GLU A 421 15.58 -10.93 38.29
C GLU A 421 15.17 -10.30 36.96
N GLU A 422 14.99 -11.14 35.93
CA GLU A 422 14.53 -10.68 34.65
C GLU A 422 13.14 -10.12 34.91
N GLN A 423 13.08 -8.80 35.14
CA GLN A 423 11.82 -8.12 35.33
C GLN A 423 10.98 -8.53 34.13
N PRO A 424 9.81 -9.16 34.35
CA PRO A 424 9.02 -9.66 33.26
C PRO A 424 8.81 -8.48 32.31
N LEU A 425 9.23 -8.65 31.05
CA LEU A 425 9.25 -7.62 30.00
C LEU A 425 7.92 -6.87 29.81
N SER A 426 6.87 -7.32 30.51
CA SER A 426 5.53 -6.76 30.62
C SER A 426 5.41 -5.49 31.49
N ARG A 427 6.46 -5.06 32.21
CA ARG A 427 6.35 -3.89 33.12
C ARG A 427 7.48 -2.89 32.91
N VAL A 428 7.23 -1.89 32.08
CA VAL A 428 8.07 -0.69 31.92
C VAL A 428 7.44 0.44 32.73
N HIS A 429 8.21 1.10 33.59
CA HIS A 429 7.72 2.22 34.38
C HIS A 429 7.32 3.40 33.46
N PRO A 430 6.20 4.09 33.69
CA PRO A 430 5.77 5.21 32.84
C PRO A 430 6.81 6.33 32.70
N ASP A 431 7.61 6.58 33.74
CA ASP A 431 8.69 7.59 33.70
C ASP A 431 9.99 7.14 33.04
N SER A 432 10.09 5.85 32.70
CA SER A 432 11.30 5.25 32.14
C SER A 432 10.93 4.42 30.90
N PRO A 433 10.50 5.05 29.79
CA PRO A 433 10.18 4.34 28.56
C PRO A 433 11.36 3.49 28.07
N ARG A 434 11.07 2.44 27.31
CA ARG A 434 12.13 1.63 26.69
C ARG A 434 13.05 2.53 25.85
N PRO A 435 14.38 2.40 26.00
CA PRO A 435 15.32 3.22 25.26
C PRO A 435 15.11 3.01 23.76
N LEU A 436 15.20 4.11 23.01
CA LEU A 436 15.10 4.07 21.57
C LEU A 436 16.35 3.38 20.98
N PRO A 437 16.21 2.36 20.12
CA PRO A 437 17.37 1.70 19.53
C PRO A 437 18.21 2.67 18.69
N SER A 438 19.52 2.42 18.59
CA SER A 438 20.45 3.33 17.90
C SER A 438 20.07 3.59 16.43
N CYS A 439 19.57 2.58 15.71
CA CYS A 439 19.13 2.73 14.32
C CYS A 439 17.90 3.65 14.20
N HIS A 440 17.00 3.65 15.18
CA HIS A 440 15.85 4.56 15.24
C HIS A 440 16.30 6.00 15.50
N THR A 441 17.27 6.22 16.41
CA THR A 441 17.85 7.54 16.66
C THR A 441 18.49 8.11 15.40
N VAL A 442 19.24 7.30 14.64
CA VAL A 442 19.83 7.73 13.36
C VAL A 442 18.76 8.13 12.34
N LEU A 443 17.65 7.38 12.26
CA LEU A 443 16.52 7.72 11.39
C LEU A 443 15.88 9.05 11.79
N LEU A 444 15.52 9.20 13.07
CA LEU A 444 14.89 10.44 13.56
C LEU A 444 15.79 11.65 13.35
N ARG A 445 17.10 11.51 13.60
CA ARG A 445 18.07 12.58 13.38
C ARG A 445 18.18 12.97 11.91
N TYR A 446 18.25 11.99 11.00
CA TYR A 446 18.30 12.26 9.56
C TYR A 446 17.11 13.10 9.10
N TRP A 447 15.92 12.80 9.61
CA TRP A 447 14.69 13.51 9.25
C TRP A 447 14.39 14.75 10.11
N GLY A 448 15.19 15.04 11.15
CA GLY A 448 14.91 16.12 12.10
C GLY A 448 13.66 15.90 12.96
N LYS A 449 13.32 14.64 13.25
CA LYS A 449 12.05 14.22 13.88
C LYS A 449 12.17 13.77 15.35
N GLU A 450 13.29 14.05 16.01
CA GLU A 450 13.53 13.67 17.40
C GLU A 450 12.48 14.27 18.36
N ALA A 451 12.12 15.55 18.18
CA ALA A 451 11.11 16.22 19.01
C ALA A 451 9.70 15.65 18.80
N GLU A 452 9.33 15.30 17.57
CA GLU A 452 8.04 14.67 17.25
C GLU A 452 7.92 13.28 17.89
N TYR A 453 9.02 12.52 17.93
CA TYR A 453 9.06 11.26 18.67
C TYR A 453 8.85 11.46 20.17
N THR A 454 9.54 12.41 20.80
CA THR A 454 9.34 12.73 22.21
C THR A 454 7.89 13.08 22.49
N ALA A 455 7.27 13.95 21.67
CA ALA A 455 5.86 14.30 21.79
C ALA A 455 4.94 13.08 21.66
N ALA A 456 5.22 12.17 20.71
CA ALA A 456 4.45 10.94 20.54
C ALA A 456 4.56 10.00 21.75
N VAL A 457 5.73 9.91 22.39
CA VAL A 457 5.93 9.13 23.62
C VAL A 457 5.17 9.76 24.79
N GLU A 458 5.23 11.08 24.94
CA GLU A 458 4.49 11.82 25.98
C GLU A 458 2.98 11.64 25.83
N ALA A 459 2.46 11.66 24.61
CA ALA A 459 1.03 11.44 24.35
C ALA A 459 0.53 10.05 24.79
N ILE A 460 1.41 9.04 24.83
CA ILE A 460 1.08 7.67 25.23
C ILE A 460 1.25 7.47 26.75
N ARG A 461 2.03 8.33 27.43
CA ARG A 461 2.37 8.20 28.86
C ARG A 461 1.14 8.05 29.78
N PRO A 462 0.05 8.81 29.66
CA PRO A 462 -1.12 8.66 30.54
C PRO A 462 -1.75 7.26 30.48
N LEU A 463 -1.76 6.63 29.30
CA LEU A 463 -2.25 5.27 29.14
C LEU A 463 -1.30 4.24 29.77
N ALA A 464 0.02 4.48 29.66
CA ALA A 464 1.02 3.66 30.32
C ALA A 464 0.89 3.73 31.86
N GLU A 465 0.63 4.91 32.43
CA GLU A 465 0.34 5.10 33.85
C GLU A 465 -0.91 4.32 34.29
N GLN A 466 -1.98 4.37 33.51
CA GLN A 466 -3.20 3.61 33.77
C GLN A 466 -2.94 2.09 33.77
N HIS A 467 -2.20 1.60 32.76
CA HIS A 467 -1.82 0.19 32.64
C HIS A 467 -0.93 -0.25 33.80
N TRP A 468 0.04 0.58 34.18
CA TRP A 468 0.93 0.34 35.31
C TRP A 468 0.17 0.25 36.63
N ALA A 469 -0.70 1.22 36.91
CA ALA A 469 -1.55 1.23 38.11
C ALA A 469 -2.48 0.00 38.18
N GLY A 470 -3.05 -0.42 37.05
CA GLY A 470 -3.84 -1.64 36.95
C GLY A 470 -3.03 -2.92 37.21
N GLY A 471 -1.77 -2.96 36.77
CA GLY A 471 -0.83 -4.05 37.07
C GLY A 471 -0.45 -4.14 38.55
N ALA A 472 -0.22 -2.99 39.19
CA ALA A 472 0.07 -2.91 40.63
C ALA A 472 -1.11 -3.41 41.48
N LYS A 473 -2.35 -2.99 41.15
CA LYS A 473 -3.56 -3.46 41.83
C LYS A 473 -3.75 -4.97 41.70
N ARG A 474 -3.48 -5.54 40.51
CA ARG A 474 -3.57 -7.00 40.29
C ARG A 474 -2.53 -7.76 41.10
N LYS A 475 -1.29 -7.27 41.17
CA LYS A 475 -0.23 -7.87 42.00
C LYS A 475 -0.60 -7.83 43.48
N ALA A 476 -1.04 -6.67 43.99
CA ALA A 476 -1.47 -6.54 45.39
C ALA A 476 -2.61 -7.49 45.76
N ARG A 477 -3.58 -7.72 44.85
CA ARG A 477 -4.64 -8.71 45.05
C ARG A 477 -4.13 -10.14 45.07
N ALA A 478 -3.17 -10.48 44.21
CA ALA A 478 -2.55 -11.80 44.17
C ALA A 478 -1.69 -12.07 45.41
N ASP A 479 -1.01 -11.04 45.95
CA ASP A 479 -0.20 -11.16 47.17
C ASP A 479 -1.06 -11.27 48.45
N THR A 480 -2.33 -10.86 48.39
CA THR A 480 -3.28 -10.94 49.53
C THR A 480 -4.11 -12.23 49.53
N ALA A 481 -4.22 -12.91 48.38
CA ALA A 481 -4.98 -14.15 48.20
C ALA A 481 -4.06 -15.35 48.45
#